data_AF-A0A367EJH3-F1
#
_entry.id   AF-A0A367EJH3-F1
#
_cell.length_a   1.000
_cell.length_b   1.000
_cell.length_c   1.000
_cell.angle_alpha   90.00
_cell.angle_beta   90.00
_cell.angle_gamma   90.00
#
_symmetry.space_group_name_H-M   'P 1'
#
loop_
_entity.id
_entity.type
_entity.pdbx_description
1 polymer ?
#
loop_
_entity_poly.entity_id
_entity_poly.type
_entity_poly.pdbx_seq_one_letter_code
_entity_poly.pdbx_strand_id
1 'polypeptide(L)'
;MTRQTHPRDLPDLHADARALTAFRALPDGTGRAYTISEAPDGRAAIARTLHRAKAIGYVKPPTPECGGCYAVLDILNHDDEPVQDLCIPTARAFRWWYRTIHLRVERPDS
;
A
#
# COMPACT_ATOMS: atom_id res chain seq x y z
N MET A 1 -6.28 23.74 -15.50
CA MET A 1 -4.84 23.75 -15.14
C MET A 1 -4.46 22.35 -14.67
N THR A 2 -3.92 21.53 -15.56
CA THR A 2 -3.58 20.13 -15.26
C THR A 2 -2.23 20.14 -14.55
N ARG A 3 -2.20 19.89 -13.23
CA ARG A 3 -0.95 19.64 -12.51
C ARG A 3 -0.36 18.35 -13.09
N GLN A 4 0.71 18.47 -13.86
CA GLN A 4 1.55 17.32 -14.20
C GLN A 4 2.16 16.81 -12.89
N THR A 5 1.59 15.76 -12.33
CA THR A 5 2.20 14.99 -11.25
C THR A 5 3.55 14.51 -11.78
N HIS A 6 4.65 14.99 -11.18
CA HIS A 6 5.96 14.45 -11.52
C HIS A 6 5.95 12.94 -11.25
N PRO A 7 6.60 12.10 -12.08
CA PRO A 7 6.61 10.64 -11.90
C PRO A 7 7.25 10.17 -10.57
N ARG A 8 7.72 11.11 -9.72
CA ARG A 8 8.24 10.87 -8.37
C ARG A 8 7.23 11.15 -7.26
N ASP A 9 6.12 11.80 -7.58
CA ASP A 9 5.10 12.14 -6.60
C ASP A 9 4.05 11.03 -6.52
N LEU A 10 3.74 10.61 -5.29
CA LEU A 10 2.60 9.76 -5.05
C LEU A 10 1.32 10.48 -5.51
N PRO A 11 0.34 9.76 -6.07
CA PRO A 11 -0.99 10.30 -6.28
C PRO A 11 -1.59 10.81 -4.97
N ASP A 12 -2.53 11.75 -5.08
CA ASP A 12 -3.29 12.22 -3.92
C ASP A 12 -4.02 11.02 -3.27
N LEU A 13 -4.07 11.03 -1.94
CA LEU A 13 -4.75 9.98 -1.18
C LEU A 13 -6.26 10.07 -1.37
N HIS A 14 -6.88 8.96 -1.77
CA HIS A 14 -8.32 8.84 -1.98
C HIS A 14 -9.12 9.39 -0.78
N ALA A 15 -10.28 10.01 -1.05
CA ALA A 15 -11.07 10.68 -0.02
C ALA A 15 -11.61 9.70 1.05
N ASP A 16 -11.93 8.48 0.62
CA ASP A 16 -12.56 7.46 1.48
C ASP A 16 -11.57 6.52 2.18
N ALA A 17 -10.26 6.81 2.09
CA ALA A 17 -9.23 5.97 2.67
C ALA A 17 -9.43 5.75 4.19
N ARG A 18 -9.55 4.49 4.61
CA ARG A 18 -9.75 4.09 6.00
C ARG A 18 -8.85 3.00 6.54
N ALA A 19 -8.47 2.05 5.71
CA ALA A 19 -7.56 1.00 6.12
C ALA A 19 -6.46 0.77 5.07
N LEU A 20 -5.49 -0.03 5.47
CA LEU A 20 -4.39 -0.48 4.62
C LEU A 20 -4.31 -2.00 4.66
N THR A 21 -4.08 -2.61 3.52
CA THR A 21 -3.64 -4.01 3.44
C THR A 21 -2.52 -4.15 2.41
N ALA A 22 -1.98 -5.35 2.27
CA ALA A 22 -1.00 -5.64 1.24
C ALA A 22 -1.31 -6.97 0.56
N PHE A 23 -0.94 -7.03 -0.73
CA PHE A 23 -0.92 -8.25 -1.50
C PHE A 23 0.48 -8.49 -2.06
N ARG A 24 0.95 -9.73 -2.01
CA ARG A 24 2.25 -10.12 -2.56
C ARG A 24 2.12 -11.31 -3.49
N ALA A 25 2.47 -11.12 -4.76
CA ALA A 25 2.70 -12.22 -5.69
C ALA A 25 3.95 -13.03 -5.29
N LEU A 26 3.86 -14.35 -5.41
CA LEU A 26 4.92 -15.31 -5.12
C LEU A 26 5.50 -15.91 -6.41
N PRO A 27 6.76 -16.40 -6.39
CA PRO A 27 7.40 -16.95 -7.59
C PRO A 27 6.72 -18.18 -8.18
N ASP A 28 5.91 -18.89 -7.39
CA ASP A 28 5.14 -20.06 -7.81
C ASP A 28 3.83 -19.69 -8.54
N GLY A 29 3.62 -18.40 -8.81
CA GLY A 29 2.40 -17.88 -9.44
C GLY A 29 1.23 -17.67 -8.49
N THR A 30 1.38 -18.02 -7.20
CA THR A 30 0.35 -17.76 -6.19
C THR A 30 0.47 -16.36 -5.60
N GLY A 31 -0.55 -15.96 -4.84
CA GLY A 31 -0.58 -14.69 -4.12
C GLY A 31 -0.69 -14.90 -2.61
N ARG A 32 -0.21 -13.94 -1.84
CA ARG A 32 -0.43 -13.87 -0.40
C ARG A 32 -1.10 -12.56 -0.03
N ALA A 33 -2.33 -12.66 0.47
CA ALA A 33 -3.05 -11.57 1.10
C ALA A 33 -2.65 -11.43 2.57
N TYR A 34 -2.77 -10.22 3.08
CA TYR A 34 -2.47 -9.87 4.46
C TYR A 34 -3.69 -9.26 5.12
N THR A 35 -3.71 -9.30 6.45
CA THR A 35 -4.80 -8.74 7.26
C THR A 35 -4.97 -7.25 7.03
N ILE A 36 -6.21 -6.78 7.07
CA ILE A 36 -6.57 -5.37 7.07
C ILE A 36 -6.04 -4.70 8.35
N SER A 37 -5.41 -3.54 8.17
CA SER A 37 -4.98 -2.65 9.25
C SER A 37 -5.80 -1.37 9.20
N GLU A 38 -6.78 -1.27 10.10
CA GLU A 38 -7.55 -0.05 10.29
C GLU A 38 -6.66 1.06 10.85
N ALA A 39 -6.79 2.26 10.27
CA ALA A 39 -6.10 3.44 10.77
C ALA A 39 -6.98 4.14 11.83
N PRO A 40 -6.51 4.32 13.09
CA PRO A 40 -7.33 4.90 14.17
C PRO A 40 -7.89 6.30 13.86
N ASP A 41 -7.10 7.14 13.18
CA ASP A 41 -7.53 8.48 12.71
C ASP A 41 -7.95 8.47 11.22
N GLY A 42 -8.17 7.28 10.67
CA GLY A 42 -8.48 7.03 9.27
C GLY A 42 -7.52 7.69 8.29
N ARG A 43 -8.08 8.42 7.32
CA ARG A 43 -7.33 9.05 6.21
C ARG A 43 -6.13 9.88 6.65
N ALA A 44 -6.24 10.62 7.76
CA ALA A 44 -5.15 11.47 8.24
C ALA A 44 -3.95 10.65 8.72
N ALA A 45 -4.19 9.54 9.43
CA ALA A 45 -3.12 8.62 9.83
C ALA A 45 -2.48 7.94 8.62
N ILE A 46 -3.27 7.52 7.63
CA ILE A 46 -2.76 6.95 6.37
C ILE A 46 -1.87 7.96 5.64
N ALA A 47 -2.32 9.21 5.50
CA ALA A 47 -1.55 10.27 4.85
C ALA A 47 -0.18 10.49 5.52
N ARG A 48 -0.13 10.54 6.86
CA ARG A 48 1.14 10.68 7.61
C ARG A 48 2.07 9.50 7.38
N THR A 49 1.54 8.28 7.38
CA THR A 49 2.32 7.06 7.16
C THR A 49 2.86 7.01 5.73
N LEU A 50 2.04 7.32 4.72
CA LEU A 50 2.46 7.40 3.31
C LEU A 50 3.51 8.49 3.10
N HIS A 51 3.38 9.65 3.74
CA HIS A 51 4.38 10.71 3.66
C HIS A 51 5.75 10.24 4.18
N ARG A 52 5.78 9.56 5.33
CA ARG A 52 7.01 8.97 5.88
C ARG A 52 7.58 7.89 4.96
N ALA A 53 6.74 6.99 4.47
CA ALA A 53 7.15 5.92 3.56
C ALA A 53 7.72 6.48 2.24
N LYS A 54 7.10 7.54 1.69
CA LYS A 54 7.60 8.23 0.49
C LYS A 54 8.99 8.81 0.71
N ALA A 55 9.19 9.52 1.83
CA ALA A 55 10.46 10.17 2.15
C ALA A 55 11.65 9.20 2.22
N ILE A 56 11.40 7.93 2.60
CA ILE A 56 12.42 6.88 2.67
C ILE A 56 12.38 5.91 1.48
N GLY A 57 11.56 6.18 0.46
CA GLY A 57 11.44 5.36 -0.75
C GLY A 57 10.78 4.00 -0.57
N TYR A 58 9.94 3.84 0.46
CA TYR A 58 9.27 2.57 0.81
C TYR A 58 7.86 2.44 0.23
N VAL A 59 7.45 3.40 -0.60
CA VAL A 59 6.25 3.34 -1.43
C VAL A 59 6.48 4.15 -2.70
N LYS A 60 5.87 3.74 -3.80
CA LYS A 60 5.94 4.42 -5.11
C LYS A 60 4.57 4.39 -5.79
N PRO A 61 4.33 5.25 -6.79
CA PRO A 61 3.14 5.13 -7.64
C PRO A 61 3.08 3.75 -8.33
N PRO A 62 1.89 3.22 -8.62
CA PRO A 62 1.73 2.03 -9.44
C PRO A 62 2.05 2.40 -10.89
N THR A 63 3.26 2.10 -11.36
CA THR A 63 3.65 2.34 -12.76
C THR A 63 4.22 1.05 -13.37
N PRO A 64 3.83 0.68 -14.60
CA PRO A 64 4.43 -0.44 -15.33
C PRO A 64 5.96 -0.33 -15.48
N GLU A 65 6.47 0.90 -15.48
CA GLU A 65 7.85 1.26 -15.81
C GLU A 65 8.87 1.00 -14.69
N CYS A 66 8.41 0.73 -13.45
CA CYS A 66 9.27 0.66 -12.26
C CYS A 66 9.80 -0.75 -11.91
N GLY A 67 9.75 -1.71 -12.84
CA GLY A 67 10.41 -3.01 -12.67
C GLY A 67 9.69 -4.01 -11.75
N GLY A 68 8.37 -3.86 -11.60
CA GLY A 68 7.53 -4.76 -10.79
C GLY A 68 7.61 -4.47 -9.30
N CYS A 69 6.46 -4.34 -8.66
CA CYS A 69 6.39 -4.17 -7.21
C CYS A 69 6.74 -5.48 -6.51
N TYR A 70 7.48 -5.42 -5.40
CA TYR A 70 7.64 -6.58 -4.54
C TYR A 70 6.31 -6.99 -3.89
N ALA A 71 5.49 -6.00 -3.57
CA ALA A 71 4.12 -6.16 -3.09
C ALA A 71 3.29 -4.93 -3.49
N VAL A 72 1.98 -5.09 -3.54
CA VAL A 72 1.00 -4.01 -3.67
C VAL A 72 0.54 -3.62 -2.27
N LEU A 73 0.46 -2.32 -2.02
CA LEU A 73 -0.18 -1.75 -0.82
C LEU A 73 -1.55 -1.23 -1.26
N ASP A 74 -2.60 -1.87 -0.76
CA ASP A 74 -3.97 -1.48 -1.06
C ASP A 74 -4.47 -0.55 0.05
N ILE A 75 -5.07 0.55 -0.38
CA ILE A 75 -5.79 1.50 0.48
C ILE A 75 -7.27 1.17 0.33
N LEU A 76 -7.93 0.90 1.46
CA LEU A 76 -9.31 0.44 1.51
C LEU A 76 -10.27 1.53 1.97
N ASN A 77 -11.53 1.45 1.54
CA ASN A 77 -12.62 2.27 2.04
C ASN A 77 -13.23 1.69 3.34
N HIS A 78 -14.47 2.07 3.66
CA HIS A 78 -15.19 1.62 4.85
C HIS A 78 -15.86 0.24 4.70
N ASP A 79 -15.97 -0.24 3.47
CA ASP A 79 -16.51 -1.56 3.11
C ASP A 79 -15.37 -2.56 2.84
N ASP A 80 -14.15 -2.23 3.26
CA ASP A 80 -12.92 -3.00 3.02
C ASP A 80 -12.56 -3.21 1.53
N GLU A 81 -13.13 -2.39 0.64
CA GLU A 81 -12.86 -2.45 -0.79
C GLU A 81 -11.63 -1.61 -1.18
N PRO A 82 -10.73 -2.10 -2.05
CA PRO A 82 -9.61 -1.33 -2.55
C PRO A 82 -10.07 -0.12 -3.37
N VAL A 83 -9.66 1.07 -2.95
CA VAL A 83 -9.94 2.33 -3.66
C VAL A 83 -8.71 2.96 -4.30
N GLN A 84 -7.52 2.50 -3.91
CA GLN A 84 -6.25 2.98 -4.44
C GLN A 84 -5.15 1.97 -4.16
N ASP A 85 -4.29 1.74 -5.14
CA ASP A 85 -3.14 0.85 -5.03
C ASP A 85 -1.83 1.65 -5.09
N LEU A 86 -0.83 1.16 -4.36
CA LEU A 86 0.52 1.70 -4.37
C LEU A 86 1.56 0.58 -4.43
N CYS A 87 2.74 0.92 -4.93
CA CYS A 87 3.82 -0.03 -5.12
C CYS A 87 4.75 -0.09 -3.90
N ILE A 88 4.95 -1.26 -3.31
CA ILE A 88 6.03 -1.53 -2.36
C ILE A 88 7.23 -2.07 -3.16
N PRO A 89 8.33 -1.33 -3.30
CA PRO A 89 9.34 -1.62 -4.32
C PRO A 89 10.31 -2.75 -3.94
N THR A 90 10.46 -3.08 -2.66
CA THR A 90 11.49 -4.04 -2.21
C THR A 90 11.02 -4.87 -1.02
N ALA A 91 11.67 -6.02 -0.80
CA ALA A 91 11.46 -6.83 0.40
C ALA A 91 11.75 -6.06 1.71
N ARG A 92 12.72 -5.15 1.69
CA ARG A 92 13.04 -4.28 2.84
C ARG A 92 11.90 -3.32 3.15
N ALA A 93 11.36 -2.65 2.13
CA ALA A 93 10.20 -1.78 2.27
C ALA A 93 8.98 -2.56 2.79
N PHE A 94 8.77 -3.76 2.26
CA PHE A 94 7.70 -4.64 2.73
C PHE A 94 7.82 -5.00 4.22
N ARG A 95 9.02 -5.36 4.69
CA ARG A 95 9.25 -5.62 6.12
C ARG A 95 8.94 -4.42 7.01
N TRP A 96 9.18 -3.21 6.52
CA TRP A 96 8.82 -1.99 7.25
C TRP A 96 7.31 -1.84 7.34
N TRP A 97 6.57 -1.99 6.23
CA TRP A 97 5.11 -1.98 6.23
C TRP A 97 4.53 -3.06 7.15
N TYR A 98 5.03 -4.30 7.01
CA TYR A 98 4.62 -5.43 7.85
C TYR A 98 4.70 -5.11 9.35
N ARG A 99 5.74 -4.39 9.79
CA ARG A 99 5.89 -3.97 11.19
C ARG A 99 5.09 -2.72 11.54
N THR A 100 5.00 -1.77 10.62
CA THR A 100 4.42 -0.43 10.87
C THR A 100 2.91 -0.48 10.99
N ILE A 101 2.25 -1.29 10.16
CA ILE A 101 0.79 -1.45 10.17
C ILE A 101 0.38 -2.85 10.69
N HIS A 102 1.32 -3.57 11.33
CA HIS A 102 1.08 -4.86 11.99
C HIS A 102 0.42 -5.93 11.10
N LEU A 103 0.78 -5.99 9.81
CA LEU A 103 0.26 -6.98 8.88
C LEU A 103 0.51 -8.41 9.39
N ARG A 104 -0.47 -9.28 9.18
CA ARG A 104 -0.34 -10.73 9.35
C ARG A 104 -0.80 -11.41 8.07
N VAL A 105 -0.36 -12.64 7.84
CA VAL A 105 -0.86 -13.41 6.69
C VAL A 105 -2.32 -13.72 6.96
N GLU A 106 -3.18 -13.40 6.00
CA GLU A 106 -4.58 -13.81 6.05
C GLU A 106 -4.64 -15.33 5.90
N ARG A 107 -5.29 -16.01 6.85
CA ARG A 107 -5.49 -17.46 6.73
C ARG A 107 -6.75 -17.65 5.89
N PRO A 108 -6.75 -18.56 4.90
CA PRO A 108 -8.00 -18.97 4.30
C PRO A 108 -8.89 -19.55 5.40
N ASP A 109 -10.14 -19.08 5.48
CA ASP A 109 -11.15 -19.69 6.33
C ASP A 109 -11.20 -21.19 5.99
N SER A 110 -11.02 -22.01 7.02
CA SER A 110 -10.93 -23.48 6.90
C SER A 110 -12.32 -24.11 6.88
#